data_AF-A0A0B7FCA3-F1
#
_entry.id   AF-A0A0B7FCA3-F1
#
_cell.length_a   1.000
_cell.length_b   1.000
_cell.length_c   1.000
_cell.angle_alpha   90.00
_cell.angle_beta   90.00
_cell.angle_gamma   90.00
#
_symmetry.space_group_name_H-M   'P 1'
#
loop_
_entity.id
_entity.type
_entity.pdbx_description
1 polymer ?
#
loop_
_entity_poly.entity_id
_entity_poly.type
_entity_poly.pdbx_seq_one_letter_code
_entity_poly.pdbx_strand_id
1 'polypeptide(L)'
;MSSTQIVTPKLIFDTDANDVLALLLLLTSGEAELALITVTFGNTELKHAYTNVLKVYQLILDHLERHPNDRAKFPGFNSRPKLCSGASGPLSGIPHLAQYFHGRDGLSDISTTHPEFNVRDPSSLSEVLQESETPAEDAIIELLLESPEDSVTIVAVGPLTNIARAWLKDPKALRRSRRVVVMGGALDVPGNTSATAEFNFFADPQAAAIVMDAAKSESINLLLAPLDITTQHGVPYTHLIHPRLLSGPLINGTELSQTMSPLRAFTSAFLHRVRRVTRELGIPDVLDMHDPLAVWAGLAHAALPREAPLLQGWEVRQRDFVMECDGKYTKGMCVLDRRGTTDETGGVRSIDGVQGIDKAKSKPTTGVKILTATPGLATLEKLIVEKIFWDLRQSKFTAISCLHSHPINICSLNRSSGMSTVNLPVPNFSVMLSSKIRRVVSGTHNTVRSTLLKQHDSIALRSRARAIQSTGGLDVQIASPPSTTTPLHKIIHGSIQAKGPISVAQYMQMCLSHPVEGYYMKGEPIGARGDFTTSPEISQLFGEIACRNLVGFSMA
;
A
#
# COMPACT_ATOMS: atom_id res chain seq x y z
N MET A 1 -22.28 46.61 10.22
CA MET A 1 -21.58 45.52 9.52
C MET A 1 -20.59 44.93 10.50
N SER A 2 -20.80 43.69 10.95
CA SER A 2 -19.86 43.04 11.87
C SER A 2 -18.62 42.63 11.08
N SER A 3 -17.43 43.01 11.55
CA SER A 3 -16.16 42.51 11.00
C SER A 3 -16.03 41.04 11.36
N THR A 4 -16.36 40.14 10.43
CA THR A 4 -15.99 38.73 10.52
C THR A 4 -14.48 38.64 10.60
N GLN A 5 -13.94 38.44 11.82
CA GLN A 5 -12.55 38.05 11.99
C GLN A 5 -12.34 36.78 11.17
N ILE A 6 -11.38 36.82 10.25
CA ILE A 6 -10.95 35.63 9.52
C ILE A 6 -10.15 34.80 10.53
N VAL A 7 -10.85 33.92 11.25
CA VAL A 7 -10.23 32.97 12.17
C VAL A 7 -9.44 31.97 11.32
N THR A 8 -8.13 31.96 11.48
CA THR A 8 -7.26 30.95 10.86
C THR A 8 -7.77 29.56 11.25
N PRO A 9 -8.02 28.65 10.28
CA PRO A 9 -8.45 27.29 10.60
C PRO A 9 -7.40 26.59 11.45
N LYS A 10 -7.85 25.81 12.45
CA LYS A 10 -6.94 24.99 13.26
C LYS A 10 -6.86 23.57 12.72
N LEU A 11 -5.71 22.94 12.90
CA LEU A 11 -5.44 21.57 12.52
C LEU A 11 -4.90 20.76 13.70
N ILE A 12 -5.46 19.56 13.87
CA ILE A 12 -4.94 18.49 14.74
C ILE A 12 -4.27 17.46 13.84
N PHE A 13 -3.05 17.06 14.18
CA PHE A 13 -2.30 16.02 13.45
C PHE A 13 -2.09 14.79 14.33
N ASP A 14 -2.76 13.69 14.02
CA ASP A 14 -2.67 12.41 14.74
C ASP A 14 -1.82 11.42 13.92
N THR A 15 -0.68 11.00 14.48
CA THR A 15 0.45 10.45 13.71
C THR A 15 1.16 9.31 14.45
N ASP A 16 1.78 8.38 13.72
CA ASP A 16 2.77 7.43 14.29
C ASP A 16 4.23 7.84 14.01
N ALA A 17 4.40 9.04 13.44
CA ALA A 17 5.61 9.83 13.29
C ALA A 17 6.77 9.18 12.51
N ASN A 18 6.48 8.20 11.66
CA ASN A 18 7.24 8.02 10.42
C ASN A 18 6.91 9.13 9.39
N ASP A 19 5.82 9.88 9.59
CA ASP A 19 5.18 10.82 8.66
C ASP A 19 5.93 12.14 8.45
N VAL A 20 7.27 12.10 8.44
CA VAL A 20 8.17 13.26 8.32
C VAL A 20 7.75 14.19 7.18
N LEU A 21 7.42 13.66 6.01
CA LEU A 21 7.04 14.48 4.86
C LEU A 21 5.69 15.15 5.06
N ALA A 22 4.78 14.54 5.81
CA ALA A 22 3.47 15.08 6.15
C ALA A 22 3.61 16.20 7.21
N LEU A 23 4.42 15.98 8.25
CA LEU A 23 4.75 17.00 9.25
C LEU A 23 5.53 18.18 8.62
N LEU A 24 6.50 17.91 7.74
CA LEU A 24 7.20 18.98 6.99
C LEU A 24 6.24 19.75 6.07
N LEU A 25 5.25 19.08 5.46
CA LEU A 25 4.21 19.77 4.68
C LEU A 25 3.33 20.68 5.55
N LEU A 26 2.97 20.24 6.77
CA LEU A 26 2.26 21.09 7.74
C LEU A 26 3.10 22.30 8.17
N LEU A 27 4.38 22.11 8.50
CA LEU A 27 5.24 23.19 8.99
C LEU A 27 5.63 24.19 7.88
N THR A 28 5.62 23.76 6.62
CA THR A 28 5.80 24.61 5.43
C THR A 28 4.47 25.18 4.88
N SER A 29 3.35 24.88 5.54
CA SER A 29 2.01 25.40 5.24
C SER A 29 1.66 26.58 6.15
N GLY A 30 1.02 27.59 5.57
CA GLY A 30 0.33 28.68 6.27
C GLY A 30 -1.18 28.62 6.11
N GLU A 31 -1.69 27.55 5.49
CA GLU A 31 -3.09 27.35 5.14
C GLU A 31 -3.97 26.99 6.37
N ALA A 32 -3.34 26.52 7.47
CA ALA A 32 -3.97 26.27 8.77
C ALA A 32 -2.93 26.39 9.92
N GLU A 33 -3.39 26.74 11.13
CA GLU A 33 -2.62 26.70 12.38
C GLU A 33 -2.52 25.24 12.85
N LEU A 34 -1.33 24.65 12.85
CA LEU A 34 -1.10 23.37 13.53
C LEU A 34 -1.16 23.62 15.05
N ALA A 35 -2.25 23.21 15.69
CA ALA A 35 -2.53 23.55 17.09
C ALA A 35 -2.22 22.41 18.07
N LEU A 36 -2.30 21.15 17.60
CA LEU A 36 -2.08 19.95 18.38
C LEU A 36 -1.46 18.86 17.49
N ILE A 37 -0.44 18.19 18.02
CA ILE A 37 0.10 16.94 17.49
C ILE A 37 -0.20 15.86 18.55
N THR A 38 -0.90 14.81 18.15
CA THR A 38 -1.12 13.61 18.95
C THR A 38 -0.38 12.44 18.36
N VAL A 39 0.24 11.62 19.22
CA VAL A 39 1.08 10.50 18.78
C VAL A 39 0.46 9.18 19.20
N THR A 40 0.50 8.19 18.31
CA THR A 40 0.09 6.80 18.56
C THR A 40 1.24 5.83 18.24
N PHE A 41 1.13 4.58 18.68
CA PHE A 41 1.86 3.47 18.06
C PHE A 41 1.43 3.29 16.60
N GLY A 42 2.28 2.63 15.82
CA GLY A 42 2.00 2.23 14.44
C GLY A 42 3.26 1.69 13.79
N ASN A 43 3.82 2.39 12.80
CA ASN A 43 5.08 2.06 12.14
C ASN A 43 6.21 1.75 13.12
N THR A 44 6.22 2.42 14.28
CA THR A 44 7.06 2.12 15.45
C THR A 44 6.28 2.18 16.77
N GLU A 45 6.96 1.90 17.88
CA GLU A 45 6.43 2.08 19.24
C GLU A 45 6.24 3.56 19.57
N LEU A 46 5.19 3.89 20.34
CA LEU A 46 4.83 5.25 20.77
C LEU A 46 6.02 6.12 21.25
N LYS A 47 6.97 5.55 22.00
CA LYS A 47 8.17 6.27 22.50
C LYS A 47 9.09 6.78 21.39
N HIS A 48 9.23 5.98 20.31
CA HIS A 48 10.02 6.35 19.14
C HIS A 48 9.25 7.36 18.31
N ALA A 49 7.95 7.13 18.09
CA ALA A 49 7.08 8.05 17.40
C ALA A 49 7.11 9.47 18.03
N TYR A 50 6.99 9.55 19.37
CA TYR A 50 7.07 10.82 20.09
C TYR A 50 8.44 11.50 19.91
N THR A 51 9.52 10.74 20.02
CA THR A 51 10.89 11.21 19.79
C THR A 51 11.10 11.70 18.35
N ASN A 52 10.41 11.11 17.37
CA ASN A 52 10.51 11.47 15.96
C ASN A 52 9.89 12.84 15.67
N VAL A 53 8.79 13.21 16.35
CA VAL A 53 8.25 14.57 16.28
C VAL A 53 9.28 15.57 16.80
N LEU A 54 9.82 15.36 18.02
CA LEU A 54 10.87 16.21 18.59
C LEU A 54 12.09 16.34 17.65
N LYS A 55 12.48 15.24 17.01
CA LYS A 55 13.58 15.17 16.04
C LYS A 55 13.34 16.04 14.80
N VAL A 56 12.11 16.07 14.25
CA VAL A 56 11.78 16.96 13.12
C VAL A 56 11.81 18.44 13.55
N TYR A 57 11.38 18.77 14.77
CA TYR A 57 11.48 20.15 15.27
C TYR A 57 12.94 20.58 15.49
N GLN A 58 13.78 19.74 16.12
CA GLN A 58 15.22 19.97 16.26
C GLN A 58 15.89 20.15 14.88
N LEU A 59 15.56 19.30 13.91
CA LEU A 59 16.09 19.37 12.55
C LEU A 59 15.84 20.73 11.88
N ILE A 60 14.65 21.31 12.09
CA ILE A 60 14.30 22.62 11.53
C ILE A 60 15.05 23.74 12.26
N LEU A 61 15.24 23.65 13.59
CA LEU A 61 16.10 24.60 14.31
C LEU A 61 17.55 24.56 13.78
N ASP A 62 18.15 23.38 13.69
CA ASP A 62 19.51 23.18 13.14
C ASP A 62 19.62 23.68 11.68
N HIS A 63 18.56 23.52 10.87
CA HIS A 63 18.51 24.06 9.51
C HIS A 63 18.44 25.59 9.51
N LEU A 64 17.58 26.18 10.32
CA LEU A 64 17.38 27.64 10.37
C LEU A 64 18.54 28.38 11.03
N GLU A 65 19.30 27.75 11.92
CA GLU A 65 20.56 28.28 12.44
C GLU A 65 21.58 28.49 11.31
N ARG A 66 21.71 27.53 10.40
CA ARG A 66 22.62 27.61 9.23
C ARG A 66 22.04 28.42 8.07
N HIS A 67 20.71 28.45 7.93
CA HIS A 67 19.99 29.05 6.82
C HIS A 67 18.84 29.96 7.31
N PRO A 68 19.14 31.07 8.02
CA PRO A 68 18.11 31.91 8.63
C PRO A 68 17.11 32.51 7.64
N ASN A 69 17.54 32.72 6.38
CA ASN A 69 16.68 33.19 5.29
C ASN A 69 15.54 32.21 4.93
N ASP A 70 15.71 30.91 5.23
CA ASP A 70 14.67 29.90 4.98
C ASP A 70 13.53 29.94 6.01
N ARG A 71 13.59 30.78 7.07
CA ARG A 71 12.50 30.87 8.07
C ARG A 71 11.15 31.20 7.44
N ALA A 72 11.12 31.96 6.35
CA ALA A 72 9.90 32.26 5.60
C ALA A 72 9.29 31.03 4.87
N LYS A 73 10.03 29.93 4.72
CA LYS A 73 9.53 28.65 4.17
C LYS A 73 8.74 27.85 5.20
N PHE A 74 8.84 28.17 6.48
CA PHE A 74 8.24 27.43 7.59
C PHE A 74 7.22 28.28 8.38
N PRO A 75 6.17 28.83 7.73
CA PRO A 75 5.18 29.67 8.41
C PRO A 75 4.46 28.94 9.56
N GLY A 76 4.20 27.64 9.42
CA GLY A 76 3.57 26.80 10.44
C GLY A 76 4.46 26.50 11.65
N PHE A 77 5.78 26.72 11.58
CA PHE A 77 6.71 26.40 12.66
C PHE A 77 6.59 27.30 13.90
N ASN A 78 6.01 28.50 13.74
CA ASN A 78 5.76 29.42 14.86
C ASN A 78 4.42 29.14 15.59
N SER A 79 3.65 28.12 15.18
CA SER A 79 2.34 27.82 15.80
C SER A 79 2.43 27.24 17.21
N ARG A 80 3.61 26.71 17.59
CA ARG A 80 3.91 26.13 18.92
C ARG A 80 2.83 25.15 19.41
N PRO A 81 2.51 24.08 18.64
CA PRO A 81 1.44 23.17 18.98
C PRO A 81 1.71 22.46 20.30
N LYS A 82 0.63 22.00 20.96
CA LYS A 82 0.75 20.98 22.01
C LYS A 82 1.24 19.67 21.37
N LEU A 83 2.15 18.95 22.01
CA LEU A 83 2.52 17.57 21.68
C LEU A 83 2.04 16.66 22.81
N CYS A 84 1.15 15.72 22.48
CA CYS A 84 0.52 14.83 23.45
C CYS A 84 0.76 13.35 23.09
N SER A 85 1.09 12.56 24.10
CA SER A 85 1.27 11.11 23.97
C SER A 85 -0.08 10.39 24.04
N GLY A 86 -0.31 9.41 23.16
CA GLY A 86 -1.58 8.68 23.05
C GLY A 86 -1.44 7.18 23.28
N ALA A 87 -2.12 6.39 22.47
CA ALA A 87 -2.15 4.93 22.62
C ALA A 87 -0.80 4.27 22.30
N SER A 88 -0.35 3.36 23.17
CA SER A 88 0.84 2.52 22.98
C SER A 88 0.57 1.19 22.28
N GLY A 89 -0.70 0.91 21.97
CA GLY A 89 -1.20 -0.30 21.34
C GLY A 89 -2.69 -0.16 20.98
N PRO A 90 -3.25 -1.11 20.21
CA PRO A 90 -4.63 -1.05 19.73
C PRO A 90 -5.65 -1.17 20.87
N LEU A 91 -6.92 -0.84 20.59
CA LEU A 91 -8.04 -1.06 21.50
C LEU A 91 -8.17 -2.53 21.95
N SER A 92 -7.77 -3.48 21.09
CA SER A 92 -7.72 -4.90 21.44
C SER A 92 -6.65 -5.65 20.63
N GLY A 93 -6.12 -6.72 21.21
CA GLY A 93 -5.10 -7.57 20.62
C GLY A 93 -3.67 -7.13 20.94
N ILE A 94 -2.75 -7.38 20.01
CA ILE A 94 -1.31 -7.14 20.16
C ILE A 94 -0.91 -6.04 19.16
N PRO A 95 -0.05 -5.07 19.53
CA PRO A 95 0.47 -4.09 18.59
C PRO A 95 1.15 -4.74 17.39
N HIS A 96 0.77 -4.32 16.18
CA HIS A 96 1.47 -4.66 14.94
C HIS A 96 2.29 -3.45 14.49
N LEU A 97 3.60 -3.64 14.27
CA LEU A 97 4.53 -2.57 13.93
C LEU A 97 5.22 -2.84 12.58
N ALA A 98 5.44 -1.80 11.78
CA ALA A 98 6.11 -1.89 10.48
C ALA A 98 7.64 -1.69 10.54
N GLN A 99 8.27 -2.05 11.67
CA GLN A 99 9.71 -1.88 11.90
C GLN A 99 10.63 -2.57 10.86
N TYR A 100 10.12 -3.57 10.14
CA TYR A 100 10.85 -4.23 9.04
C TYR A 100 11.11 -3.26 7.88
N PHE A 101 10.19 -2.33 7.63
CA PHE A 101 10.25 -1.34 6.55
C PHE A 101 10.85 -0.02 7.08
N HIS A 102 10.32 0.49 8.19
CA HIS A 102 10.68 1.80 8.76
C HIS A 102 11.84 1.76 9.77
N GLY A 103 12.45 0.60 10.04
CA GLY A 103 13.44 0.46 11.12
C GLY A 103 12.79 0.46 12.51
N ARG A 104 13.57 0.15 13.55
CA ARG A 104 13.06 0.07 14.93
C ARG A 104 12.66 1.43 15.47
N ASP A 105 13.38 2.48 15.10
CA ASP A 105 13.04 3.86 15.48
C ASP A 105 11.92 4.49 14.62
N GLY A 106 11.39 3.79 13.62
CA GLY A 106 10.40 4.34 12.69
C GLY A 106 10.94 5.36 11.69
N LEU A 107 12.24 5.67 11.72
CA LEU A 107 12.92 6.58 10.80
C LEU A 107 14.18 5.95 10.21
N SER A 108 14.08 4.70 9.78
CA SER A 108 15.13 3.96 9.09
C SER A 108 16.38 3.59 9.90
N ASP A 109 16.26 3.56 11.24
CA ASP A 109 17.33 3.41 12.23
C ASP A 109 18.33 4.60 12.26
N ILE A 110 17.94 5.78 11.75
CA ILE A 110 18.78 7.01 11.78
C ILE A 110 19.21 7.40 13.19
N SER A 111 18.45 7.02 14.22
CA SER A 111 18.83 7.29 15.61
C SER A 111 20.14 6.58 16.03
N THR A 112 20.53 5.56 15.27
CA THR A 112 21.79 4.81 15.43
C THR A 112 22.79 5.05 14.30
N THR A 113 22.35 5.21 13.06
CA THR A 113 23.25 5.41 11.90
C THR A 113 23.65 6.87 11.69
N HIS A 114 22.84 7.80 12.19
CA HIS A 114 22.99 9.26 12.08
C HIS A 114 22.69 9.96 13.42
N PRO A 115 23.48 9.69 14.47
CA PRO A 115 23.24 10.23 15.81
C PRO A 115 23.33 11.77 15.89
N GLU A 116 23.92 12.43 14.88
CA GLU A 116 23.92 13.89 14.74
C GLU A 116 22.52 14.51 14.62
N PHE A 117 21.53 13.72 14.18
CA PHE A 117 20.11 14.08 14.12
C PHE A 117 19.32 13.68 15.38
N ASN A 118 19.95 13.13 16.43
CA ASN A 118 19.24 12.91 17.69
C ASN A 118 18.96 14.25 18.39
N VAL A 119 17.83 14.32 19.10
CA VAL A 119 17.50 15.47 19.96
C VAL A 119 18.60 15.61 21.01
N ARG A 120 19.26 16.77 21.05
CA ARG A 120 20.42 17.01 21.93
C ARG A 120 19.97 17.50 23.31
N ASP A 121 19.02 18.43 23.31
CA ASP A 121 18.42 19.02 24.49
C ASP A 121 16.94 19.32 24.20
N PRO A 122 16.00 18.52 24.73
CA PRO A 122 14.56 18.75 24.55
C PRO A 122 14.10 20.14 25.02
N SER A 123 14.77 20.75 26.01
CA SER A 123 14.37 22.06 26.52
C SER A 123 14.51 23.19 25.49
N SER A 124 15.42 23.03 24.52
CA SER A 124 15.57 23.94 23.37
C SER A 124 14.35 23.98 22.44
N LEU A 125 13.47 22.96 22.50
CA LEU A 125 12.26 22.89 21.68
C LEU A 125 11.08 23.66 22.29
N SER A 126 11.18 24.10 23.55
CA SER A 126 10.08 24.72 24.30
C SER A 126 9.55 26.05 23.74
N GLU A 127 10.34 26.72 22.88
CA GLU A 127 9.92 27.92 22.13
C GLU A 127 9.02 27.60 20.92
N VAL A 128 9.14 26.39 20.36
CA VAL A 128 8.52 25.99 19.07
C VAL A 128 7.57 24.80 19.19
N LEU A 129 7.53 24.15 20.35
CA LEU A 129 6.66 23.03 20.67
C LEU A 129 6.29 23.05 22.16
N GLN A 130 5.08 22.62 22.51
CA GLN A 130 4.63 22.49 23.89
C GLN A 130 4.35 21.03 24.25
N GLU A 131 5.33 20.35 24.83
CA GLU A 131 5.14 19.00 25.38
C GLU A 131 4.06 19.02 26.50
N SER A 132 3.24 17.96 26.55
CA SER A 132 2.11 17.87 27.47
C SER A 132 1.83 16.43 27.90
N GLU A 133 1.65 16.24 29.21
CA GLU A 133 1.24 14.97 29.84
C GLU A 133 -0.26 14.67 29.65
N THR A 134 -1.05 15.56 29.04
CA THR A 134 -2.45 15.30 28.72
C THR A 134 -2.53 14.18 27.68
N PRO A 135 -3.29 13.09 27.92
CA PRO A 135 -3.48 12.02 26.95
C PRO A 135 -4.02 12.53 25.61
N ALA A 136 -3.59 11.95 24.50
CA ALA A 136 -3.98 12.35 23.15
C ALA A 136 -5.50 12.49 22.97
N GLU A 137 -6.29 11.50 23.40
CA GLU A 137 -7.75 11.54 23.31
C GLU A 137 -8.38 12.72 24.07
N ASP A 138 -7.77 13.12 25.18
CA ASP A 138 -8.25 14.21 26.04
C ASP A 138 -7.84 15.56 25.49
N ALA A 139 -6.61 15.70 24.98
CA ALA A 139 -6.15 16.91 24.30
C ALA A 139 -6.96 17.20 23.02
N ILE A 140 -7.39 16.16 22.29
CA ILE A 140 -8.32 16.27 21.16
C ILE A 140 -9.67 16.82 21.63
N ILE A 141 -10.25 16.22 22.68
CA ILE A 141 -11.55 16.66 23.24
C ILE A 141 -11.45 18.12 23.74
N GLU A 142 -10.44 18.45 24.55
CA GLU A 142 -10.20 19.80 25.06
C GLU A 142 -10.13 20.84 23.93
N LEU A 143 -9.27 20.62 22.93
CA LEU A 143 -9.10 21.59 21.84
C LEU A 143 -10.37 21.76 20.98
N LEU A 144 -11.14 20.68 20.76
CA LEU A 144 -12.43 20.74 20.06
C LEU A 144 -13.52 21.42 20.90
N LEU A 145 -13.45 21.31 22.23
CA LEU A 145 -14.39 21.96 23.13
C LEU A 145 -14.10 23.46 23.29
N GLU A 146 -12.82 23.84 23.40
CA GLU A 146 -12.33 25.23 23.53
C GLU A 146 -12.45 26.02 22.22
N SER A 147 -12.24 25.39 21.07
CA SER A 147 -12.35 26.05 19.77
C SER A 147 -13.82 26.31 19.39
N PRO A 148 -14.11 27.27 18.48
CA PRO A 148 -15.42 27.38 17.86
C PRO A 148 -15.85 26.07 17.16
N GLU A 149 -17.16 25.81 17.11
CA GLU A 149 -17.67 24.69 16.33
C GLU A 149 -17.36 24.85 14.83
N ASP A 150 -17.10 23.74 14.15
CA ASP A 150 -16.71 23.70 12.74
C ASP A 150 -15.50 24.62 12.44
N SER A 151 -14.51 24.74 13.32
CA SER A 151 -13.25 25.49 13.06
C SER A 151 -11.97 24.65 13.04
N VAL A 152 -12.03 23.40 13.52
CA VAL A 152 -10.87 22.51 13.66
C VAL A 152 -10.97 21.34 12.68
N THR A 153 -9.93 21.13 11.87
CA THR A 153 -9.78 19.93 11.04
C THR A 153 -8.86 18.94 11.73
N ILE A 154 -9.24 17.66 11.78
CA ILE A 154 -8.37 16.58 12.26
C ILE A 154 -7.79 15.89 11.03
N VAL A 155 -6.49 15.62 11.02
CA VAL A 155 -5.83 14.76 10.03
C VAL A 155 -5.16 13.61 10.78
N ALA A 156 -5.69 12.40 10.62
CA ALA A 156 -5.17 11.18 11.22
C ALA A 156 -4.48 10.33 10.15
N VAL A 157 -3.19 10.05 10.35
CA VAL A 157 -2.32 9.30 9.42
C VAL A 157 -1.67 8.08 10.07
N GLY A 158 -1.88 7.86 11.38
CA GLY A 158 -1.58 6.61 12.05
C GLY A 158 -2.83 5.76 12.35
N PRO A 159 -2.67 4.65 13.11
CA PRO A 159 -3.79 3.84 13.59
C PRO A 159 -4.78 4.66 14.42
N LEU A 160 -6.08 4.53 14.13
CA LEU A 160 -7.16 5.43 14.61
C LEU A 160 -7.49 5.35 16.11
N THR A 161 -6.64 4.74 16.92
CA THR A 161 -6.87 4.44 18.34
C THR A 161 -7.18 5.69 19.17
N ASN A 162 -6.43 6.77 18.97
CA ASN A 162 -6.63 8.06 19.65
C ASN A 162 -8.01 8.66 19.27
N ILE A 163 -8.34 8.66 17.97
CA ILE A 163 -9.61 9.17 17.45
C ILE A 163 -10.80 8.35 17.95
N ALA A 164 -10.69 7.02 17.97
CA ALA A 164 -11.71 6.12 18.48
C ALA A 164 -11.92 6.30 20.00
N ARG A 165 -10.85 6.47 20.79
CA ARG A 165 -10.93 6.78 22.22
C ARG A 165 -11.62 8.11 22.48
N ALA A 166 -11.24 9.16 21.74
CA ALA A 166 -11.87 10.47 21.85
C ALA A 166 -13.38 10.40 21.50
N TRP A 167 -13.73 9.68 20.43
CA TRP A 167 -15.13 9.41 20.06
C TRP A 167 -15.90 8.63 21.13
N LEU A 168 -15.31 7.59 21.73
CA LEU A 168 -15.94 6.80 22.79
C LEU A 168 -16.13 7.60 24.09
N LYS A 169 -15.21 8.52 24.40
CA LYS A 169 -15.23 9.33 25.64
C LYS A 169 -16.17 10.54 25.54
N ASP A 170 -16.06 11.33 24.46
CA ASP A 170 -17.03 12.38 24.16
C ASP A 170 -17.34 12.47 22.66
N PRO A 171 -18.40 11.77 22.20
CA PRO A 171 -18.87 11.87 20.83
C PRO A 171 -19.19 13.31 20.40
N LYS A 172 -19.68 14.17 21.33
CA LYS A 172 -20.10 15.54 21.01
C LYS A 172 -18.90 16.41 20.64
N ALA A 173 -17.77 16.27 21.33
CA ALA A 173 -16.54 16.98 20.97
C ALA A 173 -16.12 16.66 19.53
N LEU A 174 -16.08 15.38 19.15
CA LEU A 174 -15.74 14.97 17.78
C LEU A 174 -16.75 15.45 16.73
N ARG A 175 -18.05 15.51 17.05
CA ARG A 175 -19.06 16.10 16.14
C ARG A 175 -18.79 17.57 15.81
N ARG A 176 -18.11 18.33 16.68
CA ARG A 176 -17.79 19.76 16.48
C ARG A 176 -16.58 20.00 15.55
N SER A 177 -15.85 18.94 15.17
CA SER A 177 -14.78 19.06 14.17
C SER A 177 -15.35 19.43 12.80
N ARG A 178 -14.70 20.36 12.08
CA ARG A 178 -15.05 20.77 10.72
C ARG A 178 -15.01 19.58 9.76
N ARG A 179 -13.99 18.75 9.93
CA ARG A 179 -13.68 17.57 9.12
C ARG A 179 -12.69 16.67 9.85
N VAL A 180 -12.80 15.36 9.63
CA VAL A 180 -11.78 14.37 9.98
C VAL A 180 -11.25 13.79 8.66
N VAL A 181 -9.96 13.97 8.36
CA VAL A 181 -9.31 13.34 7.20
C VAL A 181 -8.51 12.16 7.72
N VAL A 182 -8.71 10.98 7.12
CA VAL A 182 -8.06 9.74 7.54
C VAL A 182 -7.24 9.18 6.38
N MET A 183 -5.95 8.90 6.59
CA MET A 183 -5.20 7.98 5.75
C MET A 183 -5.43 6.56 6.25
N GLY A 184 -6.01 5.70 5.41
CA GLY A 184 -6.15 4.28 5.75
C GLY A 184 -7.18 3.53 4.92
N GLY A 185 -7.13 2.20 5.03
CA GLY A 185 -8.00 1.28 4.30
C GLY A 185 -7.60 1.02 2.85
N ALA A 186 -8.11 -0.09 2.33
CA ALA A 186 -7.98 -0.52 0.93
C ALA A 186 -9.30 -1.18 0.53
N LEU A 187 -9.97 -0.66 -0.51
CA LEU A 187 -11.33 -1.08 -0.86
C LEU A 187 -11.37 -1.93 -2.12
N ASP A 188 -10.91 -1.37 -3.24
CA ASP A 188 -10.87 -2.01 -4.56
C ASP A 188 -9.43 -2.33 -5.01
N VAL A 189 -8.44 -2.15 -4.13
CA VAL A 189 -7.02 -2.50 -4.32
C VAL A 189 -6.52 -3.48 -3.24
N PRO A 190 -5.39 -4.20 -3.46
CA PRO A 190 -4.76 -5.03 -2.43
C PRO A 190 -4.29 -4.21 -1.22
N GLY A 191 -4.13 -4.88 -0.08
CA GLY A 191 -3.47 -4.30 1.09
C GLY A 191 -1.95 -4.15 0.94
N ASN A 192 -1.35 -3.31 1.79
CA ASN A 192 0.11 -3.13 1.88
C ASN A 192 0.76 -3.89 3.06
N THR A 193 -0.05 -4.38 4.01
CA THR A 193 0.42 -5.09 5.22
C THR A 193 0.00 -6.55 5.23
N SER A 194 -1.24 -6.81 4.82
CA SER A 194 -1.69 -8.14 4.40
C SER A 194 -2.15 -8.06 2.95
N ALA A 195 -2.51 -9.19 2.34
CA ALA A 195 -3.08 -9.20 0.99
C ALA A 195 -4.38 -8.37 0.86
N THR A 196 -5.07 -8.10 1.97
CA THR A 196 -6.41 -7.49 2.00
C THR A 196 -6.53 -6.24 2.86
N ALA A 197 -5.48 -5.87 3.61
CA ALA A 197 -5.54 -4.79 4.59
C ALA A 197 -4.37 -3.80 4.45
N GLU A 198 -4.72 -2.53 4.52
CA GLU A 198 -3.84 -1.39 4.71
C GLU A 198 -3.34 -1.35 6.17
N PHE A 199 -2.13 -0.84 6.40
CA PHE A 199 -1.43 -0.84 7.68
C PHE A 199 -2.21 -0.24 8.86
N ASN A 200 -2.66 1.01 8.77
CA ASN A 200 -3.34 1.72 9.85
C ASN A 200 -4.63 0.99 10.27
N PHE A 201 -5.40 0.49 9.30
CA PHE A 201 -6.60 -0.29 9.55
C PHE A 201 -6.31 -1.72 10.02
N PHE A 202 -5.16 -2.30 9.67
CA PHE A 202 -4.69 -3.59 10.18
C PHE A 202 -4.16 -3.50 11.63
N ALA A 203 -3.50 -2.40 11.96
CA ALA A 203 -2.89 -2.14 13.26
C ALA A 203 -3.94 -2.01 14.37
N ASP A 204 -5.04 -1.28 14.12
CA ASP A 204 -6.22 -1.27 14.98
C ASP A 204 -7.55 -1.31 14.18
N PRO A 205 -8.03 -2.51 13.81
CA PRO A 205 -9.27 -2.65 13.06
C PRO A 205 -10.51 -2.31 13.89
N GLN A 206 -10.43 -2.39 15.22
CA GLN A 206 -11.56 -2.04 16.10
C GLN A 206 -11.73 -0.52 16.19
N ALA A 207 -10.63 0.22 16.30
CA ALA A 207 -10.67 1.68 16.19
C ALA A 207 -11.16 2.12 14.81
N ALA A 208 -10.68 1.49 13.74
CA ALA A 208 -11.18 1.75 12.38
C ALA A 208 -12.69 1.48 12.27
N ALA A 209 -13.20 0.34 12.78
CA ALA A 209 -14.63 0.03 12.77
C ALA A 209 -15.46 1.14 13.46
N ILE A 210 -15.06 1.54 14.66
CA ILE A 210 -15.74 2.57 15.46
C ILE A 210 -15.80 3.92 14.72
N VAL A 211 -14.69 4.36 14.14
CA VAL A 211 -14.61 5.65 13.44
C VAL A 211 -15.36 5.62 12.10
N MET A 212 -15.29 4.49 11.36
CA MET A 212 -16.05 4.35 10.12
C MET A 212 -17.57 4.29 10.38
N ASP A 213 -18.02 3.61 11.44
CA ASP A 213 -19.44 3.58 11.81
C ASP A 213 -19.94 4.95 12.31
N ALA A 214 -19.11 5.69 13.04
CA ALA A 214 -19.39 7.09 13.38
C ALA A 214 -19.58 7.94 12.12
N ALA A 215 -18.72 7.77 11.10
CA ALA A 215 -18.84 8.46 9.81
C ALA A 215 -20.09 8.06 9.00
N LYS A 216 -20.44 6.76 8.94
CA LYS A 216 -21.68 6.28 8.27
C LYS A 216 -22.95 6.85 8.87
N SER A 217 -22.94 7.15 10.17
CA SER A 217 -24.06 7.80 10.87
C SER A 217 -24.15 9.31 10.64
N GLU A 218 -23.27 9.87 9.80
CA GLU A 218 -23.06 11.31 9.57
C GLU A 218 -22.72 12.11 10.85
N SER A 219 -22.37 11.43 11.95
CA SER A 219 -21.98 12.08 13.20
C SER A 219 -20.67 12.86 13.08
N ILE A 220 -19.74 12.42 12.23
CA ILE A 220 -18.49 13.10 11.93
C ILE A 220 -18.34 13.30 10.42
N ASN A 221 -17.91 14.48 10.00
CA ASN A 221 -17.67 14.80 8.58
C ASN A 221 -16.33 14.22 8.14
N LEU A 222 -16.28 12.90 7.92
CA LEU A 222 -15.05 12.18 7.58
C LEU A 222 -14.77 12.16 6.07
N LEU A 223 -13.52 12.37 5.68
CA LEU A 223 -12.97 12.04 4.35
C LEU A 223 -11.90 10.95 4.49
N LEU A 224 -12.07 9.84 3.77
CA LEU A 224 -11.09 8.75 3.75
C LEU A 224 -10.16 8.87 2.53
N ALA A 225 -8.85 8.72 2.76
CA ALA A 225 -7.78 8.66 1.77
C ALA A 225 -7.15 7.25 1.77
N PRO A 226 -7.77 6.27 1.09
CA PRO A 226 -7.32 4.87 1.10
C PRO A 226 -6.13 4.62 0.15
N LEU A 227 -5.64 3.38 0.14
CA LEU A 227 -4.66 2.92 -0.86
C LEU A 227 -5.16 3.11 -2.30
N ASP A 228 -6.47 3.01 -2.54
CA ASP A 228 -7.09 3.20 -3.86
C ASP A 228 -6.70 4.51 -4.55
N ILE A 229 -6.51 5.60 -3.78
CA ILE A 229 -6.09 6.91 -4.30
C ILE A 229 -4.63 7.22 -3.98
N THR A 230 -4.10 6.80 -2.83
CA THR A 230 -2.73 7.17 -2.41
C THR A 230 -1.64 6.43 -3.18
N THR A 231 -1.85 5.18 -3.58
CA THR A 231 -0.91 4.42 -4.44
C THR A 231 -0.80 4.98 -5.87
N GLN A 232 -1.75 5.83 -6.30
CA GLN A 232 -1.65 6.56 -7.56
C GLN A 232 -0.70 7.77 -7.46
N HIS A 233 -0.18 8.07 -6.27
CA HIS A 233 0.56 9.28 -5.94
C HIS A 233 2.03 8.99 -5.55
N GLY A 234 2.65 8.03 -6.23
CA GLY A 234 4.08 7.73 -6.11
C GLY A 234 4.99 8.80 -6.73
N VAL A 235 5.82 9.43 -5.91
CA VAL A 235 6.86 10.39 -6.39
C VAL A 235 8.21 9.67 -6.52
N PRO A 236 8.91 9.76 -7.67
CA PRO A 236 10.22 9.13 -7.86
C PRO A 236 11.24 9.54 -6.80
N TYR A 237 11.98 8.58 -6.23
CA TYR A 237 13.04 8.89 -5.26
C TYR A 237 14.13 9.81 -5.81
N THR A 238 14.32 9.83 -7.14
CA THR A 238 15.21 10.76 -7.85
C THR A 238 14.84 12.25 -7.65
N HIS A 239 13.61 12.54 -7.20
CA HIS A 239 13.12 13.89 -6.90
C HIS A 239 13.15 14.21 -5.40
N LEU A 240 13.42 13.23 -4.54
CA LEU A 240 13.32 13.31 -3.07
C LEU A 240 14.71 13.16 -2.39
N ILE A 241 15.59 12.33 -2.97
CA ILE A 241 16.93 12.00 -2.47
C ILE A 241 17.98 12.76 -3.28
N HIS A 242 19.00 13.31 -2.58
CA HIS A 242 20.11 13.99 -3.25
C HIS A 242 20.89 13.07 -4.21
N PRO A 243 21.22 13.50 -5.45
CA PRO A 243 21.80 12.60 -6.48
C PRO A 243 23.05 11.82 -6.08
N ARG A 244 23.92 12.36 -5.21
CA ARG A 244 25.11 11.64 -4.70
C ARG A 244 24.75 10.38 -3.91
N LEU A 245 23.54 10.31 -3.36
CA LEU A 245 23.02 9.20 -2.54
C LEU A 245 22.11 8.26 -3.33
N LEU A 246 21.87 8.51 -4.63
CA LEU A 246 21.10 7.59 -5.47
C LEU A 246 21.91 6.34 -5.91
N SER A 247 23.24 6.45 -5.90
CA SER A 247 24.16 5.49 -6.54
C SER A 247 25.38 5.11 -5.69
N GLY A 248 25.53 5.67 -4.48
CA GLY A 248 26.68 5.46 -3.60
C GLY A 248 26.36 4.61 -2.37
N PRO A 249 27.36 4.16 -1.59
CA PRO A 249 27.16 3.60 -0.26
C PRO A 249 26.60 4.65 0.71
N LEU A 250 26.08 4.21 1.85
CA LEU A 250 25.67 5.10 2.94
C LEU A 250 26.85 5.99 3.37
N ILE A 251 26.75 7.27 3.06
CA ILE A 251 27.70 8.30 3.47
C ILE A 251 27.51 8.55 4.97
N ASN A 252 28.61 8.70 5.72
CA ASN A 252 28.52 8.99 7.16
C ASN A 252 27.92 10.38 7.42
N GLY A 253 27.37 10.58 8.61
CA GLY A 253 26.73 11.83 9.01
C GLY A 253 27.57 13.10 8.84
N THR A 254 28.88 12.99 9.06
CA THR A 254 29.84 14.10 8.94
C THR A 254 30.00 14.57 7.50
N GLU A 255 30.10 13.64 6.54
CA GLU A 255 30.22 13.96 5.11
C GLU A 255 28.87 14.40 4.51
N LEU A 256 27.75 13.86 4.99
CA LEU A 256 26.41 14.40 4.66
C LEU A 256 26.25 15.85 5.10
N SER A 257 26.51 16.14 6.38
CA SER A 257 26.33 17.47 6.97
C SER A 257 27.31 18.55 6.47
N GLN A 258 28.40 18.14 5.79
CA GLN A 258 29.31 19.02 5.03
C GLN A 258 28.85 19.30 3.60
N THR A 259 28.05 18.40 3.00
CA THR A 259 27.71 18.46 1.57
C THR A 259 26.33 19.01 1.26
N MET A 260 25.46 19.12 2.26
CA MET A 260 24.09 19.63 2.13
C MET A 260 23.55 20.18 3.47
N SER A 261 22.43 20.89 3.43
CA SER A 261 21.78 21.43 4.64
C SER A 261 21.32 20.31 5.59
N PRO A 262 21.08 20.59 6.89
CA PRO A 262 20.61 19.59 7.85
C PRO A 262 19.34 18.88 7.38
N LEU A 263 18.34 19.64 6.94
CA LEU A 263 17.09 19.12 6.40
C LEU A 263 17.32 18.17 5.21
N ARG A 264 18.23 18.54 4.31
CA ARG A 264 18.57 17.75 3.11
C ARG A 264 19.33 16.48 3.44
N ALA A 265 20.26 16.54 4.40
CA ALA A 265 21.02 15.42 4.90
C ALA A 265 20.09 14.39 5.54
N PHE A 266 19.23 14.85 6.46
CA PHE A 266 18.23 14.03 7.14
C PHE A 266 17.25 13.37 6.18
N THR A 267 16.59 14.17 5.32
CA THR A 267 15.57 13.66 4.40
C THR A 267 16.15 12.64 3.43
N SER A 268 17.37 12.87 2.92
CA SER A 268 18.04 11.90 2.06
C SER A 268 18.47 10.63 2.81
N ALA A 269 18.91 10.75 4.07
CA ALA A 269 19.36 9.62 4.88
C ALA A 269 18.24 8.63 5.21
N PHE A 270 17.09 9.09 5.70
CA PHE A 270 15.98 8.18 6.02
C PHE A 270 15.38 7.58 4.75
N LEU A 271 15.14 8.39 3.71
CA LEU A 271 14.58 7.93 2.43
C LEU A 271 15.49 6.91 1.71
N HIS A 272 16.81 6.98 1.89
CA HIS A 272 17.73 6.02 1.28
C HIS A 272 17.46 4.57 1.69
N ARG A 273 17.14 4.31 2.96
CA ARG A 273 16.77 2.95 3.40
C ARG A 273 15.38 2.56 2.95
N VAL A 274 14.40 3.46 3.03
CA VAL A 274 13.04 3.19 2.54
C VAL A 274 13.10 2.74 1.08
N ARG A 275 13.79 3.51 0.23
CA ARG A 275 14.09 3.15 -1.16
C ARG A 275 14.78 1.79 -1.31
N ARG A 276 15.77 1.49 -0.47
CA ARG A 276 16.46 0.19 -0.49
C ARG A 276 15.47 -0.96 -0.24
N VAL A 277 14.60 -0.84 0.76
CA VAL A 277 13.56 -1.84 1.06
C VAL A 277 12.54 -1.93 -0.08
N THR A 278 12.06 -0.79 -0.61
CA THR A 278 11.18 -0.75 -1.80
C THR A 278 11.77 -1.55 -2.96
N ARG A 279 13.06 -1.35 -3.27
CA ARG A 279 13.77 -2.08 -4.34
C ARG A 279 14.02 -3.56 -4.01
N GLU A 280 14.30 -3.90 -2.75
CA GLU A 280 14.45 -5.30 -2.30
C GLU A 280 13.13 -6.08 -2.38
N LEU A 281 11.98 -5.40 -2.21
CA LEU A 281 10.64 -5.95 -2.36
C LEU A 281 10.13 -5.97 -3.82
N GLY A 282 10.89 -5.43 -4.78
CA GLY A 282 10.49 -5.37 -6.19
C GLY A 282 9.39 -4.35 -6.52
N ILE A 283 9.12 -3.41 -5.60
CA ILE A 283 8.17 -2.30 -5.76
C ILE A 283 8.82 -1.22 -6.68
N PRO A 284 8.06 -0.46 -7.48
CA PRO A 284 8.61 0.63 -8.30
C PRO A 284 9.44 1.64 -7.48
N ASP A 285 10.44 2.29 -8.12
CA ASP A 285 11.40 3.20 -7.47
C ASP A 285 10.80 4.60 -7.15
N VAL A 286 9.65 4.59 -6.48
CA VAL A 286 8.85 5.75 -6.05
C VAL A 286 8.53 5.63 -4.55
N LEU A 287 8.26 6.76 -3.92
CA LEU A 287 7.62 6.82 -2.60
C LEU A 287 6.15 7.19 -2.78
N ASP A 288 5.24 6.29 -2.40
CA ASP A 288 3.81 6.55 -2.38
C ASP A 288 3.47 7.57 -1.29
N MET A 289 2.85 8.68 -1.67
CA MET A 289 2.59 9.82 -0.80
C MET A 289 1.30 9.63 0.02
N HIS A 290 1.22 8.54 0.80
CA HIS A 290 0.06 8.21 1.65
C HIS A 290 -0.35 9.37 2.57
N ASP A 291 0.52 9.71 3.50
CA ASP A 291 0.27 10.66 4.59
C ASP A 291 0.33 12.12 4.10
N PRO A 292 1.29 12.50 3.21
CA PRO A 292 1.30 13.83 2.62
C PRO A 292 0.08 14.14 1.76
N LEU A 293 -0.58 13.15 1.13
CA LEU A 293 -1.84 13.35 0.41
C LEU A 293 -3.00 13.61 1.37
N ALA A 294 -3.08 12.88 2.48
CA ALA A 294 -4.09 13.12 3.52
C ALA A 294 -3.89 14.50 4.20
N VAL A 295 -2.65 14.89 4.49
CA VAL A 295 -2.31 16.25 4.95
C VAL A 295 -2.67 17.30 3.90
N TRP A 296 -2.37 17.08 2.62
CA TRP A 296 -2.75 18.01 1.55
C TRP A 296 -4.27 18.16 1.44
N ALA A 297 -5.03 17.06 1.54
CA ALA A 297 -6.49 17.11 1.59
C ALA A 297 -7.00 17.85 2.83
N GLY A 298 -6.39 17.64 4.00
CA GLY A 298 -6.70 18.39 5.23
C GLY A 298 -6.49 19.88 5.07
N LEU A 299 -5.28 20.30 4.65
CA LEU A 299 -4.90 21.70 4.45
C LEU A 299 -5.75 22.39 3.38
N ALA A 300 -5.88 21.79 2.20
CA ALA A 300 -6.59 22.38 1.06
C ALA A 300 -8.07 22.67 1.38
N HIS A 301 -8.69 21.88 2.26
CA HIS A 301 -10.09 22.05 2.65
C HIS A 301 -10.25 22.61 4.08
N ALA A 302 -9.15 22.97 4.77
CA ALA A 302 -9.18 23.41 6.17
C ALA A 302 -10.03 24.68 6.35
N ALA A 303 -9.98 25.61 5.39
CA ALA A 303 -10.75 26.85 5.41
C ALA A 303 -12.22 26.71 4.96
N LEU A 304 -12.61 25.59 4.33
CA LEU A 304 -13.94 25.43 3.76
C LEU A 304 -14.99 25.08 4.81
N PRO A 305 -16.20 25.67 4.75
CA PRO A 305 -17.35 25.23 5.55
C PRO A 305 -17.63 23.72 5.41
N ARG A 306 -18.26 23.13 6.44
CA ARG A 306 -18.61 21.69 6.50
C ARG A 306 -19.33 21.21 5.23
N GLU A 307 -20.35 21.97 4.81
CA GLU A 307 -21.24 21.66 3.68
C GLU A 307 -20.73 22.17 2.32
N ALA A 308 -19.56 22.82 2.27
CA ALA A 308 -18.99 23.25 1.00
C ALA A 308 -18.50 22.04 0.19
N PRO A 309 -18.68 22.05 -1.15
CA PRO A 309 -18.05 21.06 -2.01
C PRO A 309 -16.53 21.13 -1.89
N LEU A 310 -15.86 20.02 -2.23
CA LEU A 310 -14.40 20.00 -2.27
C LEU A 310 -13.85 20.93 -3.36
N LEU A 311 -12.56 21.29 -3.25
CA LEU A 311 -11.92 22.14 -4.26
C LEU A 311 -11.85 21.41 -5.61
N GLN A 312 -11.78 22.19 -6.70
CA GLN A 312 -11.69 21.65 -8.05
C GLN A 312 -10.57 20.61 -8.19
N GLY A 313 -10.90 19.46 -8.79
CA GLY A 313 -10.01 18.31 -8.94
C GLY A 313 -10.12 17.29 -7.82
N TRP A 314 -10.69 17.63 -6.66
CA TRP A 314 -10.99 16.66 -5.61
C TRP A 314 -12.40 16.12 -5.78
N GLU A 315 -12.54 14.79 -5.80
CA GLU A 315 -13.84 14.12 -5.86
C GLU A 315 -13.98 13.11 -4.73
N VAL A 316 -15.22 12.94 -4.26
CA VAL A 316 -15.58 11.93 -3.27
C VAL A 316 -16.71 11.05 -3.76
N ARG A 317 -16.64 9.78 -3.39
CA ARG A 317 -17.73 8.82 -3.52
C ARG A 317 -18.09 8.27 -2.15
N GLN A 318 -19.38 8.21 -1.85
CA GLN A 318 -19.85 7.52 -0.66
C GLN A 318 -19.82 6.00 -0.89
N ARG A 319 -19.23 5.26 0.05
CA ARG A 319 -19.08 3.80 -0.04
C ARG A 319 -19.48 3.16 1.29
N ASP A 320 -20.35 2.16 1.23
CA ASP A 320 -20.66 1.31 2.37
C ASP A 320 -19.72 0.10 2.42
N PHE A 321 -19.19 -0.18 3.60
CA PHE A 321 -18.30 -1.30 3.89
C PHE A 321 -18.24 -1.55 5.40
N VAL A 322 -18.02 -2.79 5.82
CA VAL A 322 -17.76 -3.12 7.23
C VAL A 322 -16.28 -3.45 7.42
N MET A 323 -15.77 -3.27 8.64
CA MET A 323 -14.40 -3.66 8.97
C MET A 323 -14.38 -5.11 9.46
N GLU A 324 -13.48 -5.91 8.90
CA GLU A 324 -13.16 -7.25 9.42
C GLU A 324 -12.12 -7.12 10.53
N CYS A 325 -12.45 -7.59 11.74
CA CYS A 325 -11.62 -7.40 12.94
C CYS A 325 -10.85 -8.66 13.38
N ASP A 326 -11.32 -9.85 12.99
CA ASP A 326 -10.93 -11.12 13.62
C ASP A 326 -10.34 -12.14 12.63
N GLY A 327 -10.70 -12.03 11.35
CA GLY A 327 -10.32 -12.99 10.31
C GLY A 327 -8.81 -13.17 10.14
N LYS A 328 -8.31 -14.42 10.23
CA LYS A 328 -6.88 -14.76 10.18
C LYS A 328 -6.10 -14.15 9.01
N TYR A 329 -6.72 -14.05 7.83
CA TYR A 329 -6.10 -13.49 6.61
C TYR A 329 -6.71 -12.16 6.18
N THR A 330 -7.79 -11.73 6.86
CA THR A 330 -8.67 -10.63 6.43
C THR A 330 -8.84 -9.54 7.50
N LYS A 331 -8.28 -9.69 8.70
CA LYS A 331 -8.19 -8.62 9.71
C LYS A 331 -7.74 -7.30 9.07
N GLY A 332 -8.44 -6.20 9.35
CA GLY A 332 -8.20 -4.88 8.77
C GLY A 332 -8.75 -4.68 7.36
N MET A 333 -9.40 -5.68 6.75
CA MET A 333 -10.02 -5.54 5.43
C MET A 333 -11.27 -4.69 5.50
N CYS A 334 -11.42 -3.76 4.55
CA CYS A 334 -12.69 -3.15 4.23
C CYS A 334 -13.53 -4.17 3.42
N VAL A 335 -14.62 -4.67 4.00
CA VAL A 335 -15.51 -5.67 3.37
C VAL A 335 -16.67 -4.95 2.70
N LEU A 336 -16.68 -4.96 1.37
CA LEU A 336 -17.70 -4.33 0.52
C LEU A 336 -18.70 -5.35 -0.02
N ASP A 337 -20.00 -5.05 0.07
CA ASP A 337 -20.99 -5.77 -0.72
C ASP A 337 -21.06 -5.23 -2.16
N ARG A 338 -20.29 -5.88 -3.05
CA ARG A 338 -20.27 -5.53 -4.48
C ARG A 338 -21.48 -6.04 -5.27
N ARG A 339 -22.44 -6.73 -4.64
CA ARG A 339 -23.62 -7.32 -5.32
C ARG A 339 -24.75 -6.31 -5.57
N GLY A 340 -24.60 -5.09 -5.05
CA GLY A 340 -25.63 -4.04 -5.03
C GLY A 340 -26.64 -4.25 -3.90
N THR A 341 -26.99 -3.18 -3.18
CA THR A 341 -28.08 -3.17 -2.18
C THR A 341 -29.45 -3.01 -2.83
N THR A 342 -29.49 -2.46 -4.05
CA THR A 342 -30.65 -2.37 -4.93
C THR A 342 -30.25 -2.79 -6.34
N ASP A 343 -31.05 -3.63 -6.99
CA ASP A 343 -30.93 -3.90 -8.43
C ASP A 343 -31.63 -2.82 -9.28
N GLU A 344 -31.49 -2.90 -10.61
CA GLU A 344 -32.08 -1.97 -11.58
C GLU A 344 -33.62 -1.91 -11.53
N THR A 345 -34.29 -2.89 -10.91
CA THR A 345 -35.74 -2.92 -10.72
C THR A 345 -36.21 -2.29 -9.40
N GLY A 346 -35.26 -1.95 -8.51
CA GLY A 346 -35.51 -1.47 -7.16
C GLY A 346 -35.67 -2.59 -6.13
N GLY A 347 -35.25 -3.82 -6.45
CA GLY A 347 -35.25 -4.95 -5.53
C GLY A 347 -34.14 -4.81 -4.48
N VAL A 348 -34.51 -4.73 -3.19
CA VAL A 348 -33.54 -4.55 -2.10
C VAL A 348 -32.91 -5.89 -1.72
N ARG A 349 -31.59 -6.01 -1.78
CA ARG A 349 -30.87 -7.21 -1.32
C ARG A 349 -30.57 -7.13 0.19
N SER A 350 -30.96 -8.16 0.93
CA SER A 350 -30.57 -8.40 2.32
C SER A 350 -29.69 -9.65 2.43
N ILE A 351 -29.23 -9.95 3.65
CA ILE A 351 -28.44 -11.16 3.94
C ILE A 351 -29.26 -12.46 3.71
N ASP A 352 -30.59 -12.36 3.74
CA ASP A 352 -31.55 -13.48 3.64
C ASP A 352 -32.23 -13.59 2.26
N GLY A 353 -31.94 -12.69 1.31
CA GLY A 353 -32.51 -12.71 -0.04
C GLY A 353 -32.91 -11.34 -0.59
N VAL A 354 -33.85 -11.30 -1.53
CA VAL A 354 -34.40 -10.04 -2.07
C VAL A 354 -35.65 -9.64 -1.27
N GLN A 355 -35.54 -8.58 -0.45
CA GLN A 355 -36.63 -8.00 0.34
C GLN A 355 -37.55 -7.10 -0.51
N GLY A 356 -38.06 -7.65 -1.63
CA GLY A 356 -39.07 -7.02 -2.46
C GLY A 356 -38.67 -5.70 -3.12
N ILE A 357 -39.65 -5.09 -3.81
CA ILE A 357 -39.52 -3.80 -4.49
C ILE A 357 -40.14 -2.72 -3.59
N ASP A 358 -39.39 -2.20 -2.61
CA ASP A 358 -39.85 -1.13 -1.71
C ASP A 358 -39.25 0.23 -2.13
N LYS A 359 -39.78 0.79 -3.23
CA LYS A 359 -39.35 2.08 -3.82
C LYS A 359 -39.43 3.27 -2.85
N ALA A 360 -40.09 3.12 -1.71
CA ALA A 360 -40.28 4.16 -0.70
C ALA A 360 -39.15 4.24 0.34
N LYS A 361 -38.15 3.34 0.31
CA LYS A 361 -37.00 3.34 1.23
C LYS A 361 -35.65 3.35 0.52
N SER A 362 -35.41 4.38 -0.29
CA SER A 362 -34.03 4.86 -0.42
C SER A 362 -33.59 5.36 0.96
N LYS A 363 -32.92 4.49 1.74
CA LYS A 363 -32.18 4.95 2.93
C LYS A 363 -31.28 6.11 2.49
N PRO A 364 -31.05 7.13 3.35
CA PRO A 364 -29.95 8.07 3.10
C PRO A 364 -28.70 7.24 2.81
N THR A 365 -27.88 7.66 1.85
CA THR A 365 -26.78 6.86 1.33
C THR A 365 -25.81 6.47 2.45
N THR A 366 -25.97 5.28 3.02
CA THR A 366 -25.13 4.81 4.12
C THR A 366 -23.73 4.59 3.59
N GLY A 367 -22.73 5.17 4.23
CA GLY A 367 -21.35 5.00 3.81
C GLY A 367 -20.44 6.14 4.20
N VAL A 368 -19.15 5.87 4.10
CA VAL A 368 -18.06 6.83 4.35
C VAL A 368 -17.79 7.61 3.05
N LYS A 369 -17.49 8.90 3.14
CA LYS A 369 -17.02 9.70 1.99
C LYS A 369 -15.55 9.36 1.72
N ILE A 370 -15.26 8.82 0.55
CA ILE A 370 -13.92 8.37 0.17
C ILE A 370 -13.41 9.22 -1.00
N LEU A 371 -12.17 9.70 -0.92
CA LEU A 371 -11.51 10.41 -2.01
C LEU A 371 -11.30 9.47 -3.20
N THR A 372 -11.87 9.85 -4.36
CA THR A 372 -11.75 9.11 -5.62
C THR A 372 -10.96 9.87 -6.68
N ALA A 373 -10.78 11.18 -6.53
CA ALA A 373 -9.89 11.99 -7.36
C ALA A 373 -9.19 13.06 -6.52
N THR A 374 -8.06 13.53 -7.05
CA THR A 374 -7.30 14.69 -6.56
C THR A 374 -6.91 15.56 -7.78
N PRO A 375 -6.36 16.78 -7.58
CA PRO A 375 -5.73 17.56 -8.65
C PRO A 375 -4.49 16.90 -9.32
N GLY A 376 -4.19 15.64 -9.00
CA GLY A 376 -3.26 14.76 -9.71
C GLY A 376 -1.84 14.72 -9.14
N LEU A 377 -1.14 13.61 -9.42
CA LEU A 377 0.25 13.36 -9.02
C LEU A 377 1.19 14.53 -9.39
N ALA A 378 1.07 15.11 -10.58
CA ALA A 378 1.93 16.22 -11.00
C ALA A 378 1.77 17.47 -10.09
N THR A 379 0.55 17.72 -9.59
CA THR A 379 0.27 18.84 -8.67
C THR A 379 0.83 18.55 -7.28
N LEU A 380 0.66 17.32 -6.77
CA LEU A 380 1.23 16.90 -5.49
C LEU A 380 2.76 16.85 -5.53
N GLU A 381 3.37 16.30 -6.59
CA GLU A 381 4.82 16.28 -6.76
C GLU A 381 5.37 17.71 -6.72
N LYS A 382 4.77 18.62 -7.50
CA LYS A 382 5.16 20.02 -7.52
C LYS A 382 5.08 20.65 -6.12
N LEU A 383 3.97 20.44 -5.40
CA LEU A 383 3.78 20.92 -4.04
C LEU A 383 4.89 20.41 -3.10
N ILE A 384 5.11 19.10 -3.05
CA ILE A 384 6.10 18.44 -2.20
C ILE A 384 7.52 18.94 -2.52
N VAL A 385 7.85 19.06 -3.81
CA VAL A 385 9.17 19.52 -4.27
C VAL A 385 9.37 21.01 -3.96
N GLU A 386 8.38 21.87 -4.14
CA GLU A 386 8.52 23.32 -3.89
C GLU A 386 8.47 23.67 -2.40
N LYS A 387 7.67 22.95 -1.60
CA LYS A 387 7.53 23.17 -0.15
C LYS A 387 8.65 22.52 0.66
N ILE A 388 9.00 21.26 0.37
CA ILE A 388 9.91 20.45 1.20
C ILE A 388 11.30 20.29 0.58
N PHE A 389 11.40 20.28 -0.77
CA PHE A 389 12.65 19.92 -1.46
C PHE A 389 13.19 20.96 -2.45
N TRP A 390 12.95 22.24 -2.16
CA TRP A 390 13.27 23.37 -3.04
C TRP A 390 14.76 23.52 -3.38
N ASP A 391 15.64 22.99 -2.53
CA ASP A 391 17.10 23.05 -2.62
C ASP A 391 17.70 21.98 -3.55
N LEU A 392 17.03 20.84 -3.79
CA LEU A 392 17.55 19.78 -4.67
C LEU A 392 17.78 20.26 -6.11
N ARG A 393 16.88 21.11 -6.62
CA ARG A 393 16.86 21.51 -8.03
C ARG A 393 17.65 22.80 -8.31
N GLN A 394 18.16 23.50 -7.29
CA GLN A 394 18.95 24.74 -7.46
C GLN A 394 20.37 24.51 -8.01
N SER A 395 20.89 23.28 -7.89
CA SER A 395 22.23 22.89 -8.34
C SER A 395 22.50 22.99 -9.86
N LYS A 396 21.50 23.32 -10.68
CA LYS A 396 21.64 23.47 -12.14
C LYS A 396 21.84 24.91 -12.65
N PHE A 397 21.65 25.94 -11.83
CA PHE A 397 21.65 27.34 -12.32
C PHE A 397 22.92 28.17 -12.04
N THR A 398 23.83 27.70 -11.20
CA THR A 398 25.07 28.43 -10.83
C THR A 398 26.30 28.15 -11.72
N ALA A 399 26.16 27.36 -12.79
CA ALA A 399 27.29 26.94 -13.64
C ALA A 399 27.42 27.68 -14.99
N ILE A 400 26.52 28.62 -15.33
CA ILE A 400 26.47 29.24 -16.67
C ILE A 400 26.88 30.73 -16.68
N SER A 401 26.96 31.40 -15.52
CA SER A 401 27.21 32.85 -15.43
C SER A 401 28.69 33.29 -15.37
N CYS A 402 29.66 32.37 -15.27
CA CYS A 402 31.08 32.71 -15.09
C CYS A 402 31.98 32.55 -16.33
N LEU A 403 31.41 32.50 -17.54
CA LEU A 403 32.16 32.36 -18.81
C LEU A 403 31.74 33.35 -19.91
N HIS A 404 31.31 34.57 -19.56
CA HIS A 404 31.07 35.64 -20.55
C HIS A 404 31.58 37.01 -20.09
N SER A 405 32.91 37.16 -20.09
CA SER A 405 33.55 38.47 -20.12
C SER A 405 34.98 38.36 -20.65
N HIS A 406 35.16 38.59 -21.96
CA HIS A 406 36.28 39.33 -22.60
C HIS A 406 36.06 39.30 -24.13
N PRO A 407 35.88 40.45 -24.81
CA PRO A 407 35.72 40.50 -26.26
C PRO A 407 37.08 40.49 -26.96
N ILE A 408 37.28 39.63 -27.95
CA ILE A 408 38.43 39.67 -28.86
C ILE A 408 37.92 39.75 -30.30
N ASN A 409 38.57 40.61 -31.08
CA ASN A 409 38.12 41.08 -32.39
C ASN A 409 37.95 39.99 -33.45
N ILE A 410 36.98 40.24 -34.33
CA ILE A 410 36.88 39.60 -35.65
C ILE A 410 38.08 40.03 -36.50
N CYS A 411 38.81 39.07 -37.05
CA CYS A 411 39.66 39.29 -38.22
C CYS A 411 39.62 38.06 -39.14
N SER A 412 39.66 38.31 -40.44
CA SER A 412 39.43 37.32 -41.50
C SER A 412 40.62 36.37 -41.73
N LEU A 413 40.36 35.14 -42.21
CA LEU A 413 41.00 34.56 -43.41
C LEU A 413 40.53 33.13 -43.77
N ASN A 414 40.06 33.02 -45.02
CA ASN A 414 40.04 31.90 -46.00
C ASN A 414 40.52 30.46 -45.66
N ARG A 415 39.74 29.48 -46.19
CA ARG A 415 40.13 28.15 -46.77
C ARG A 415 40.77 27.13 -45.79
N SER A 416 40.42 25.85 -45.73
CA SER A 416 40.14 24.87 -46.80
C SER A 416 39.65 23.51 -46.25
N SER A 417 38.98 22.74 -47.12
CA SER A 417 38.74 21.27 -47.13
C SER A 417 39.45 20.35 -46.11
N GLY A 418 38.69 19.40 -45.54
CA GLY A 418 39.23 18.22 -44.85
C GLY A 418 38.17 17.23 -44.35
N MET A 419 37.65 16.35 -45.23
CA MET A 419 36.92 15.15 -44.78
C MET A 419 37.90 14.13 -44.20
N SER A 420 37.60 13.57 -43.03
CA SER A 420 38.18 12.29 -42.57
C SER A 420 37.28 11.62 -41.54
N THR A 421 36.73 10.46 -41.92
CA THR A 421 35.95 9.56 -41.07
C THR A 421 36.86 8.77 -40.13
N VAL A 422 36.51 8.69 -38.84
CA VAL A 422 37.21 7.82 -37.86
C VAL A 422 36.33 6.65 -37.47
N ASN A 423 36.80 5.43 -37.75
CA ASN A 423 36.15 4.18 -37.36
C ASN A 423 36.40 3.87 -35.87
N LEU A 424 35.38 3.35 -35.18
CA LEU A 424 35.51 2.74 -33.84
C LEU A 424 35.38 1.21 -33.96
N PRO A 425 36.26 0.41 -33.34
CA PRO A 425 36.18 -1.05 -33.38
C PRO A 425 35.22 -1.60 -32.32
N VAL A 426 34.44 -2.63 -32.70
CA VAL A 426 33.53 -3.37 -31.81
C VAL A 426 34.21 -4.67 -31.36
N PRO A 427 34.27 -5.00 -30.06
CA PRO A 427 34.68 -6.32 -29.59
C PRO A 427 33.48 -7.26 -29.46
N ASN A 428 33.40 -8.27 -30.34
CA ASN A 428 32.64 -9.48 -30.09
C ASN A 428 33.38 -10.34 -29.06
N PHE A 429 32.68 -10.95 -28.08
CA PHE A 429 33.11 -12.24 -27.54
C PHE A 429 31.92 -13.15 -27.20
N SER A 430 32.05 -14.41 -27.61
CA SER A 430 30.96 -15.39 -27.60
C SER A 430 30.92 -16.20 -26.31
N VAL A 431 29.71 -16.64 -25.94
CA VAL A 431 29.46 -17.61 -24.88
C VAL A 431 29.95 -18.99 -25.33
N MET A 432 30.63 -19.74 -24.44
CA MET A 432 30.77 -21.19 -24.58
C MET A 432 30.61 -21.90 -23.24
N LEU A 433 29.58 -22.74 -23.16
CA LEU A 433 29.31 -23.66 -22.06
C LEU A 433 29.86 -25.05 -22.44
N SER A 434 30.62 -25.74 -21.57
CA SER A 434 30.62 -27.22 -21.54
C SER A 434 31.37 -27.85 -20.36
N SER A 435 30.67 -28.74 -19.64
CA SER A 435 31.13 -30.05 -19.09
C SER A 435 32.46 -30.14 -18.30
N LYS A 436 32.52 -30.71 -17.10
CA LYS A 436 32.27 -32.14 -16.77
C LYS A 436 32.21 -32.38 -15.26
N ILE A 437 31.39 -33.34 -14.83
CA ILE A 437 31.41 -33.94 -13.49
C ILE A 437 31.79 -35.43 -13.62
N ARG A 438 32.81 -35.92 -12.87
CA ARG A 438 32.80 -37.24 -12.17
C ARG A 438 34.08 -37.54 -11.38
N ARG A 439 33.87 -37.95 -10.11
CA ARG A 439 34.59 -38.92 -9.26
C ARG A 439 36.13 -38.84 -9.08
N VAL A 440 36.54 -38.69 -7.82
CA VAL A 440 37.36 -39.69 -7.08
C VAL A 440 36.75 -39.88 -5.67
N VAL A 441 37.00 -41.02 -5.03
CA VAL A 441 36.46 -41.46 -3.71
C VAL A 441 37.63 -41.93 -2.83
N SER A 442 37.66 -41.60 -1.52
CA SER A 442 37.96 -42.54 -0.39
C SER A 442 38.38 -41.88 0.93
N GLY A 443 37.92 -42.44 2.07
CA GLY A 443 38.49 -42.29 3.43
C GLY A 443 37.88 -41.17 4.30
N THR A 444 37.57 -41.36 5.60
CA THR A 444 37.67 -42.56 6.48
C THR A 444 36.68 -42.46 7.67
N HIS A 445 36.46 -43.56 8.40
CA HIS A 445 35.41 -43.77 9.43
C HIS A 445 35.53 -42.98 10.74
N ASN A 446 34.35 -42.67 11.35
CA ASN A 446 33.93 -42.83 12.77
C ASN A 446 32.54 -42.14 13.01
N THR A 447 31.67 -42.44 14.00
CA THR A 447 31.57 -43.56 14.96
C THR A 447 30.13 -43.70 15.55
N VAL A 448 29.62 -44.96 15.61
CA VAL A 448 28.68 -45.61 16.58
C VAL A 448 27.34 -44.95 17.05
N ARG A 449 26.22 -45.69 16.81
CA ARG A 449 24.97 -46.02 17.61
C ARG A 449 24.43 -45.02 18.67
N SER A 450 23.13 -44.94 19.02
CA SER A 450 21.84 -45.61 18.68
C SER A 450 20.68 -44.64 19.07
N THR A 451 19.36 -44.85 18.90
CA THR A 451 18.51 -45.93 19.45
C THR A 451 17.02 -45.79 18.99
N LEU A 452 16.29 -46.91 18.95
CA LEU A 452 14.82 -47.08 19.03
C LEU A 452 13.88 -46.69 17.85
N LEU A 453 13.35 -47.74 17.23
CA LEU A 453 12.09 -47.84 16.46
C LEU A 453 11.22 -48.92 17.14
N LYS A 454 9.91 -48.67 17.33
CA LYS A 454 8.79 -49.58 17.75
C LYS A 454 7.64 -48.66 18.27
N GLN A 455 6.34 -48.86 18.10
CA GLN A 455 5.42 -49.84 17.45
C GLN A 455 4.30 -49.01 16.74
N HIS A 456 3.50 -49.49 15.79
CA HIS A 456 2.39 -50.45 15.99
C HIS A 456 1.84 -51.01 14.67
N ASP A 457 1.23 -52.19 14.78
CA ASP A 457 0.77 -53.04 13.67
C ASP A 457 -0.60 -52.67 13.07
N SER A 458 -0.85 -53.25 11.90
CA SER A 458 -2.11 -53.21 11.16
C SER A 458 -3.14 -54.23 11.66
N ILE A 459 -4.43 -53.90 11.50
CA ILE A 459 -5.52 -54.89 11.52
C ILE A 459 -6.23 -54.82 10.17
N ALA A 460 -6.39 -55.98 9.53
CA ALA A 460 -7.04 -56.12 8.23
C ALA A 460 -8.46 -56.68 8.37
N LEU A 461 -9.39 -56.18 7.55
CA LEU A 461 -10.67 -56.82 7.26
C LEU A 461 -10.68 -57.28 5.79
N ARG A 462 -11.06 -58.53 5.55
CA ARG A 462 -11.06 -59.18 4.23
C ARG A 462 -12.42 -59.77 3.89
N SER A 463 -12.61 -59.96 2.58
CA SER A 463 -13.59 -60.85 1.92
C SER A 463 -15.01 -60.25 1.74
N ARG A 464 -15.75 -60.55 0.66
CA ARG A 464 -15.58 -61.54 -0.44
C ARG A 464 -15.89 -60.94 -1.82
N ALA A 465 -15.41 -61.58 -2.88
CA ALA A 465 -15.84 -61.32 -4.27
C ALA A 465 -16.19 -62.63 -4.99
N ARG A 466 -17.36 -62.63 -5.67
CA ARG A 466 -17.90 -63.52 -6.73
C ARG A 466 -19.44 -63.42 -6.71
N ALA A 467 -20.21 -63.59 -7.79
CA ALA A 467 -20.00 -63.41 -9.23
C ALA A 467 -21.37 -63.67 -9.89
N ILE A 468 -21.84 -62.84 -10.82
CA ILE A 468 -22.98 -63.17 -11.71
C ILE A 468 -22.62 -62.76 -13.14
N GLN A 469 -23.07 -63.59 -14.09
CA GLN A 469 -22.66 -63.58 -15.50
C GLN A 469 -23.45 -62.57 -16.35
N SER A 470 -22.85 -62.22 -17.48
CA SER A 470 -23.46 -61.50 -18.59
C SER A 470 -24.56 -62.31 -19.29
N THR A 471 -25.67 -61.66 -19.66
CA THR A 471 -26.55 -62.07 -20.77
C THR A 471 -27.04 -60.81 -21.50
N GLY A 472 -27.23 -60.91 -22.83
CA GLY A 472 -27.77 -59.83 -23.67
C GLY A 472 -26.71 -58.93 -24.31
N GLY A 473 -26.24 -59.31 -25.51
CA GLY A 473 -25.37 -58.47 -26.33
C GLY A 473 -26.15 -57.43 -27.12
N LEU A 474 -25.54 -56.25 -27.30
CA LEU A 474 -25.87 -55.29 -28.34
C LEU A 474 -24.59 -55.13 -29.18
N ASP A 475 -24.64 -55.54 -30.45
CA ASP A 475 -23.52 -55.40 -31.39
C ASP A 475 -23.26 -53.93 -31.69
N VAL A 476 -22.37 -53.32 -30.91
CA VAL A 476 -21.74 -52.05 -31.29
C VAL A 476 -20.73 -52.36 -32.39
N GLN A 477 -21.01 -51.90 -33.60
CA GLN A 477 -20.04 -51.91 -34.69
C GLN A 477 -18.80 -51.11 -34.25
N ILE A 478 -17.74 -51.82 -33.85
CA ILE A 478 -16.44 -51.21 -33.57
C ILE A 478 -15.89 -50.71 -34.90
N ALA A 479 -16.01 -49.40 -35.14
CA ALA A 479 -15.31 -48.75 -36.24
C ALA A 479 -13.82 -49.09 -36.13
N SER A 480 -13.24 -49.59 -37.22
CA SER A 480 -11.83 -49.96 -37.29
C SER A 480 -10.95 -48.79 -36.84
N PRO A 481 -9.98 -48.99 -35.92
CA PRO A 481 -9.27 -47.90 -35.27
C PRO A 481 -8.53 -47.05 -36.32
N PRO A 482 -8.62 -45.71 -36.26
CA PRO A 482 -7.92 -44.86 -37.21
C PRO A 482 -6.40 -45.08 -37.06
N SER A 483 -5.75 -45.44 -38.17
CA SER A 483 -4.33 -45.84 -38.24
C SER A 483 -3.35 -44.68 -38.11
N THR A 484 -3.72 -43.62 -37.38
CA THR A 484 -2.99 -42.36 -37.27
C THR A 484 -2.36 -42.20 -35.90
N THR A 485 -1.06 -42.51 -35.79
CA THR A 485 -0.23 -42.20 -34.62
C THR A 485 -0.17 -40.68 -34.43
N THR A 486 -0.89 -40.15 -33.43
CA THR A 486 -0.86 -38.70 -33.12
C THR A 486 0.54 -38.24 -32.70
N PRO A 487 0.90 -36.96 -32.87
CA PRO A 487 2.20 -36.46 -32.42
C PRO A 487 2.37 -36.63 -30.90
N LEU A 488 1.31 -36.40 -30.11
CA LEU A 488 1.30 -36.71 -28.68
C LEU A 488 1.63 -38.18 -28.38
N HIS A 489 1.03 -39.14 -29.10
CA HIS A 489 1.32 -40.56 -28.92
C HIS A 489 2.82 -40.84 -29.15
N LYS A 490 3.44 -40.24 -30.18
CA LYS A 490 4.89 -40.37 -30.41
C LYS A 490 5.71 -39.83 -29.23
N ILE A 491 5.30 -38.71 -28.64
CA ILE A 491 5.97 -38.09 -27.48
C ILE A 491 5.85 -38.99 -26.23
N ILE A 492 4.63 -39.46 -25.92
CA ILE A 492 4.37 -40.35 -24.78
C ILE A 492 5.15 -41.67 -24.94
N HIS A 493 5.06 -42.30 -26.11
CA HIS A 493 5.77 -43.55 -26.42
C HIS A 493 7.30 -43.39 -26.33
N GLY A 494 7.85 -42.31 -26.89
CA GLY A 494 9.27 -42.00 -26.79
C GLY A 494 9.73 -41.74 -25.35
N SER A 495 8.90 -41.06 -24.54
CA SER A 495 9.17 -40.86 -23.10
C SER A 495 9.19 -42.20 -22.35
N ILE A 496 8.25 -43.10 -22.62
CA ILE A 496 8.20 -44.44 -22.01
C ILE A 496 9.40 -45.29 -22.41
N GLN A 497 9.81 -45.27 -23.69
CA GLN A 497 11.00 -45.99 -24.14
C GLN A 497 12.30 -45.44 -23.53
N ALA A 498 12.40 -44.12 -23.33
CA ALA A 498 13.61 -43.49 -22.81
C ALA A 498 13.74 -43.51 -21.28
N LYS A 499 12.62 -43.53 -20.54
CA LYS A 499 12.60 -43.33 -19.08
C LYS A 499 11.89 -44.45 -18.31
N GLY A 500 11.30 -45.42 -18.99
CA GLY A 500 10.48 -46.46 -18.37
C GLY A 500 9.00 -46.07 -18.25
N PRO A 501 8.16 -46.95 -17.66
CA PRO A 501 6.72 -46.73 -17.58
C PRO A 501 6.35 -45.47 -16.81
N ILE A 502 5.36 -44.73 -17.31
CA ILE A 502 4.77 -43.56 -16.66
C ILE A 502 3.50 -43.94 -15.88
N SER A 503 3.11 -43.13 -14.90
CA SER A 503 1.85 -43.32 -14.18
C SER A 503 0.65 -42.90 -15.04
N VAL A 504 -0.54 -43.42 -14.73
CA VAL A 504 -1.79 -43.00 -15.37
C VAL A 504 -2.05 -41.50 -15.16
N ALA A 505 -1.71 -40.96 -13.99
CA ALA A 505 -1.81 -39.52 -13.71
C ALA A 505 -0.92 -38.69 -14.65
N GLN A 506 0.33 -39.14 -14.89
CA GLN A 506 1.26 -38.45 -15.77
C GLN A 506 0.86 -38.60 -17.25
N TYR A 507 0.34 -39.76 -17.65
CA TYR A 507 -0.29 -39.95 -18.97
C TYR A 507 -1.46 -38.97 -19.18
N MET A 508 -2.39 -38.89 -18.23
CA MET A 508 -3.54 -37.98 -18.29
C MET A 508 -3.09 -36.52 -18.31
N GLN A 509 -2.08 -36.13 -17.53
CA GLN A 509 -1.52 -34.78 -17.57
C GLN A 509 -0.92 -34.45 -18.94
N MET A 510 -0.24 -35.38 -19.60
CA MET A 510 0.24 -35.18 -20.97
C MET A 510 -0.92 -35.07 -21.98
N CYS A 511 -1.95 -35.92 -21.86
CA CYS A 511 -3.14 -35.86 -22.71
C CYS A 511 -3.93 -34.55 -22.57
N LEU A 512 -4.06 -34.02 -21.36
CA LEU A 512 -4.85 -32.82 -21.09
C LEU A 512 -4.05 -31.54 -21.32
N SER A 513 -2.80 -31.47 -20.85
CA SER A 513 -2.06 -30.21 -20.68
C SER A 513 -0.62 -30.20 -21.26
N HIS A 514 -0.26 -31.12 -22.16
CA HIS A 514 1.03 -31.01 -22.86
C HIS A 514 1.09 -29.69 -23.67
N PRO A 515 2.16 -28.85 -23.56
CA PRO A 515 2.13 -27.46 -24.02
C PRO A 515 1.78 -27.21 -25.49
N VAL A 516 2.06 -28.19 -26.37
CA VAL A 516 1.81 -28.11 -27.82
C VAL A 516 0.74 -29.11 -28.29
N GLU A 517 0.51 -30.17 -27.49
CA GLU A 517 -0.22 -31.36 -27.95
C GLU A 517 -1.35 -31.80 -27.01
N GLY A 518 -1.48 -31.15 -25.86
CA GLY A 518 -2.52 -31.40 -24.89
C GLY A 518 -3.86 -30.87 -25.38
N TYR A 519 -4.92 -31.58 -25.02
CA TYR A 519 -6.30 -31.28 -25.37
C TYR A 519 -6.71 -29.82 -25.07
N TYR A 520 -6.41 -29.31 -23.86
CA TYR A 520 -6.72 -27.92 -23.49
C TYR A 520 -5.83 -26.87 -24.17
N MET A 521 -4.81 -27.28 -24.93
CA MET A 521 -3.85 -26.39 -25.58
C MET A 521 -4.06 -26.29 -27.11
N LYS A 522 -4.98 -27.08 -27.70
CA LYS A 522 -5.22 -27.13 -29.15
C LYS A 522 -6.47 -26.39 -29.65
N GLY A 523 -7.28 -25.84 -28.77
CA GLY A 523 -8.50 -25.09 -29.12
C GLY A 523 -9.21 -24.55 -27.88
N GLU A 524 -10.39 -23.96 -28.06
CA GLU A 524 -11.31 -23.64 -26.96
C GLU A 524 -12.23 -24.84 -26.69
N PRO A 525 -12.05 -25.61 -25.61
CA PRO A 525 -12.92 -26.74 -25.30
C PRO A 525 -14.22 -26.30 -24.59
N ILE A 526 -14.38 -25.00 -24.32
CA ILE A 526 -15.53 -24.41 -23.62
C ILE A 526 -16.33 -23.58 -24.62
N GLY A 527 -17.64 -23.83 -24.72
CA GLY A 527 -18.57 -23.06 -25.55
C GLY A 527 -19.38 -23.94 -26.51
N ALA A 528 -20.24 -23.32 -27.32
CA ALA A 528 -21.20 -24.04 -28.19
C ALA A 528 -20.59 -24.87 -29.33
N ARG A 529 -19.26 -24.81 -29.52
CA ARG A 529 -18.50 -25.64 -30.47
C ARG A 529 -17.35 -26.42 -29.81
N GLY A 530 -17.20 -26.28 -28.49
CA GLY A 530 -16.25 -27.06 -27.69
C GLY A 530 -16.96 -28.26 -27.05
N ASP A 531 -16.18 -29.19 -26.53
CA ASP A 531 -16.70 -30.42 -25.92
C ASP A 531 -17.36 -30.20 -24.55
N PHE A 532 -17.20 -29.03 -23.93
CA PHE A 532 -17.86 -28.61 -22.70
C PHE A 532 -18.74 -27.37 -22.92
N THR A 533 -20.05 -27.52 -22.75
CA THR A 533 -20.97 -26.40 -22.59
C THR A 533 -21.37 -26.28 -21.13
N THR A 534 -20.71 -25.39 -20.37
CA THR A 534 -21.07 -25.12 -18.97
C THR A 534 -21.74 -23.75 -18.86
N SER A 535 -22.94 -23.70 -18.31
CA SER A 535 -23.56 -22.46 -17.81
C SER A 535 -23.64 -22.52 -16.29
N PRO A 536 -23.13 -21.51 -15.55
CA PRO A 536 -23.31 -21.42 -14.09
C PRO A 536 -24.76 -21.22 -13.65
N GLU A 537 -25.66 -20.86 -14.57
CA GLU A 537 -27.04 -20.45 -14.29
C GLU A 537 -28.06 -21.59 -14.41
N ILE A 538 -27.59 -22.76 -14.84
CA ILE A 538 -28.43 -23.92 -15.12
C ILE A 538 -28.62 -24.72 -13.83
N SER A 539 -29.79 -24.53 -13.20
CA SER A 539 -30.13 -25.14 -11.91
C SER A 539 -30.23 -26.67 -11.97
N GLN A 540 -30.25 -27.31 -10.79
CA GLN A 540 -30.48 -28.75 -10.61
C GLN A 540 -31.66 -29.28 -11.45
N LEU A 541 -32.71 -28.48 -11.63
CA LEU A 541 -33.90 -28.85 -12.41
C LEU A 541 -33.57 -29.18 -13.88
N PHE A 542 -32.62 -28.46 -14.50
CA PHE A 542 -32.18 -28.80 -15.85
C PHE A 542 -31.32 -30.07 -15.85
N GLY A 543 -30.48 -30.28 -14.83
CA GLY A 543 -29.76 -31.54 -14.66
C GLY A 543 -30.74 -32.72 -14.58
N GLU A 544 -31.83 -32.57 -13.82
CA GLU A 544 -32.92 -33.55 -13.74
C GLU A 544 -33.66 -33.70 -15.07
N ILE A 545 -34.04 -32.62 -15.75
CA ILE A 545 -34.72 -32.67 -17.06
C ILE A 545 -33.83 -33.32 -18.13
N ALA A 546 -32.55 -32.98 -18.19
CA ALA A 546 -31.59 -33.58 -19.11
C ALA A 546 -31.42 -35.07 -18.79
N CYS A 547 -31.24 -35.44 -17.52
CA CYS A 547 -31.13 -36.82 -17.09
C CYS A 547 -32.42 -37.61 -17.42
N ARG A 548 -33.61 -37.01 -17.27
CA ARG A 548 -34.91 -37.61 -17.59
C ARG A 548 -35.19 -37.76 -19.09
N ASN A 549 -34.52 -36.98 -19.93
CA ASN A 549 -34.56 -37.15 -21.40
C ASN A 549 -33.46 -38.11 -21.91
N LEU A 550 -32.30 -38.16 -21.26
CA LEU A 550 -31.19 -39.05 -21.61
C LEU A 550 -31.42 -40.49 -21.12
N VAL A 551 -32.00 -40.66 -19.93
CA VAL A 551 -32.49 -41.95 -19.42
C VAL A 551 -33.91 -42.14 -19.93
N GLY A 552 -34.02 -42.54 -21.20
CA GLY A 552 -35.27 -42.66 -21.92
C GLY A 552 -36.36 -43.41 -21.15
N PHE A 553 -37.56 -42.83 -21.12
CA PHE A 553 -38.72 -43.42 -20.45
C PHE A 553 -39.08 -44.77 -21.09
N SER A 554 -38.79 -45.85 -20.36
CA SER A 554 -39.43 -47.15 -20.53
C SER A 554 -40.00 -47.61 -19.20
N MET A 555 -41.13 -47.02 -18.81
CA MET A 555 -42.14 -47.73 -18.01
C MET A 555 -43.51 -47.49 -18.63
N ALA A 556 -44.26 -48.58 -18.73
CA ALA A 556 -45.67 -48.64 -19.09
C ALA A 556 -46.56 -48.30 -17.89
#